data_AF-A0A2N1VDV3-F1
#
_entry.id   AF-A0A2N1VDV3-F1
#
_cell.length_a   1.000
_cell.length_b   1.000
_cell.length_c   1.000
_cell.angle_alpha   90.00
_cell.angle_beta   90.00
_cell.angle_gamma   90.00
#
_symmetry.space_group_name_H-M   'P 1'
#
loop_
_entity.id
_entity.type
_entity.pdbx_description
1 polymer ?
#
loop_
_entity_poly.entity_id
_entity_poly.type
_entity_poly.pdbx_seq_one_letter_code
_entity_poly.pdbx_strand_id
1 'polypeptide(L)'
;MAKISKLIFYFIQSGFFFMIAGCANQMTPGGGDIDKTPPQIIESFPLNGTVNYDKNYFEIVFSEYVVKSSVQNSVFISPALEKPLEYDWSGKSLTVYFSDTLKKNTTYTISIGTDVQDINNSNKMAEAYTFAFSTGNKIDKGRISGRIYDQNSEGLMIFCYRESGKEIDPSNQKPDYISQSGKNGKYSLLGLGEGSYKVFPINDKQRNSKYQKNQDEFGVQFKDIVLDEKFNEAINVDFFLTKEDTIAPQISNVIMKNRNNFIVEFMDVIDSLSTGASNFYLYDSLSGKKILPGYFFKGDAKPLQYYLGFADSLDPGGNWILTSSGIPDPAANISGEEKNKITVKNERDTVSLKILRAEGELPAGKVDFEKAELNLRLNKGLDSVNLKRRLTIEDSKGEKFTYKIKRVDDAFYKISVVPALKQSTEYKLNLDLRNYTDYCGNRVDSLFQSKFTTSNELDFSGAAGDVSVLSDTSDVIVVLQNASDRKLKYSQKTGTKKNFDFKKVIPGKYIVWGFKDENRNNKYDQGQIIPFKLSEEFKYYPDTLNLRARWPVGGISLQFEK
;
A
#
# COMPACT_ATOMS: atom_id res chain seq x y z
N MET A 1 -24.30 33.14 85.33
CA MET A 1 -23.47 32.36 86.27
C MET A 1 -22.40 31.63 85.45
N ALA A 2 -21.25 32.27 85.24
CA ALA A 2 -19.91 31.87 85.74
C ALA A 2 -19.43 30.51 85.18
N LYS A 3 -18.31 30.34 84.45
CA LYS A 3 -17.13 31.15 84.13
C LYS A 3 -16.49 30.61 82.83
N ILE A 4 -15.94 31.53 82.04
CA ILE A 4 -14.98 31.33 80.96
C ILE A 4 -13.62 30.90 81.54
N SER A 5 -12.90 29.96 80.94
CA SER A 5 -11.53 30.15 80.40
C SER A 5 -10.71 28.86 80.26
N LYS A 6 -10.22 28.64 79.03
CA LYS A 6 -8.91 28.09 78.66
C LYS A 6 -8.48 26.75 79.28
N LEU A 7 -8.52 25.68 78.47
CA LEU A 7 -7.27 25.05 78.03
C LEU A 7 -7.45 24.25 76.74
N ILE A 8 -7.64 24.99 75.66
CA ILE A 8 -7.14 24.63 74.32
C ILE A 8 -5.61 24.56 74.49
N PHE A 9 -5.06 23.41 74.89
CA PHE A 9 -3.60 23.17 74.85
C PHE A 9 -3.17 21.70 75.03
N TYR A 10 -4.07 20.75 75.31
CA TYR A 10 -3.75 19.31 75.27
C TYR A 10 -4.25 18.63 73.99
N PHE A 11 -4.12 19.34 72.86
CA PHE A 11 -4.35 18.79 71.51
C PHE A 11 -3.04 18.41 70.80
N ILE A 12 -1.88 18.47 71.48
CA ILE A 12 -0.56 18.25 70.87
C ILE A 12 0.38 17.49 71.82
N GLN A 13 0.00 16.27 72.23
CA GLN A 13 0.94 15.23 72.75
C GLN A 13 0.16 14.01 73.27
N SER A 14 -0.66 13.39 72.42
CA SER A 14 -1.17 12.04 72.67
C SER A 14 -0.85 11.17 71.47
N GLY A 15 0.40 10.73 71.44
CA GLY A 15 0.78 9.39 70.98
C GLY A 15 0.16 8.94 69.66
N PHE A 16 0.67 9.55 68.60
CA PHE A 16 0.66 9.06 67.22
C PHE A 16 1.24 7.62 67.18
N PHE A 17 0.40 6.60 67.39
CA PHE A 17 0.82 5.22 67.20
C PHE A 17 -0.39 4.29 67.03
N PHE A 18 -1.03 4.29 65.86
CA PHE A 18 -1.86 3.17 65.43
C PHE A 18 -1.81 2.98 63.90
N MET A 19 -0.95 2.04 63.52
CA MET A 19 -0.92 1.18 62.32
C MET A 19 -1.43 1.76 60.99
N ILE A 20 -0.48 2.17 60.17
CA ILE A 20 -0.60 2.16 58.71
C ILE A 20 -0.38 0.70 58.27
N ALA A 21 -1.45 -0.09 58.19
CA ALA A 21 -1.43 -1.36 57.48
C ALA A 21 -1.50 -1.07 55.97
N GLY A 22 -0.39 -0.56 55.42
CA GLY A 22 -0.15 -0.59 53.99
C GLY A 22 0.32 -1.99 53.63
N CYS A 23 -0.54 -2.79 53.03
CA CYS A 23 -0.10 -3.96 52.29
C CYS A 23 0.89 -3.47 51.22
N ALA A 24 2.18 -3.73 51.42
CA ALA A 24 3.17 -3.62 50.36
C ALA A 24 2.76 -4.65 49.30
N ASN A 25 2.15 -4.17 48.21
CA ASN A 25 1.97 -5.01 47.04
C ASN A 25 3.38 -5.44 46.59
N GLN A 26 3.69 -6.73 46.76
CA GLN A 26 4.85 -7.34 46.14
C GLN A 26 4.66 -7.23 44.62
N MET A 27 5.23 -6.19 44.04
CA MET A 27 5.42 -6.12 42.60
C MET A 27 6.49 -7.18 42.29
N THR A 28 6.15 -8.14 41.43
CA THR A 28 7.16 -9.03 40.84
C THR A 28 8.28 -8.17 40.26
N PRO A 29 9.57 -8.55 40.39
CA PRO A 29 10.64 -7.83 39.74
C PRO A 29 10.25 -7.58 38.28
N GLY A 30 10.33 -6.33 37.82
CA GLY A 30 10.18 -6.05 36.40
C GLY A 30 11.20 -6.90 35.65
N GLY A 31 10.74 -7.70 34.69
CA GLY A 31 11.63 -8.45 33.82
C GLY A 31 12.65 -7.49 33.18
N GLY A 32 13.88 -7.96 33.01
CA GLY A 32 14.90 -7.20 32.29
C GLY A 32 14.44 -6.85 30.87
N ASP A 33 15.17 -5.94 30.21
CA ASP A 33 14.86 -5.56 28.83
C ASP A 33 14.71 -6.80 27.94
N ILE A 34 13.65 -6.83 27.13
CA ILE A 34 13.41 -7.92 26.17
C ILE A 34 14.61 -7.99 25.22
N ASP A 35 15.19 -9.18 25.07
CA ASP A 35 16.29 -9.40 24.14
C ASP A 35 15.78 -9.32 22.69
N LYS A 36 16.44 -8.46 21.92
CA LYS A 36 16.13 -8.18 20.50
C LYS A 36 17.23 -8.67 19.56
N THR A 37 18.22 -9.39 20.08
CA THR A 37 19.34 -9.90 19.31
C THR A 37 18.82 -11.00 18.39
N PRO A 38 18.98 -10.88 17.06
CA PRO A 38 18.55 -11.94 16.15
C PRO A 38 19.52 -13.12 16.18
N PRO A 39 19.03 -14.36 16.00
CA PRO A 39 19.91 -15.51 15.81
C PRO A 39 20.78 -15.32 14.56
N GLN A 40 21.99 -15.87 14.60
CA GLN A 40 22.95 -15.84 13.49
C GLN A 40 23.56 -17.22 13.28
N ILE A 41 23.97 -17.52 12.06
CA ILE A 41 24.81 -18.68 11.75
C ILE A 41 26.26 -18.23 11.90
N ILE A 42 26.97 -18.86 12.83
CA ILE A 42 28.36 -18.52 13.18
C ILE A 42 29.36 -19.45 12.52
N GLU A 43 28.95 -20.66 12.16
CA GLU A 43 29.79 -21.66 11.48
C GLU A 43 28.97 -22.44 10.45
N SER A 44 29.63 -22.85 9.37
CA SER A 44 29.07 -23.74 8.35
C SER A 44 30.12 -24.72 7.83
N PHE A 45 29.67 -25.93 7.49
CA PHE A 45 30.44 -26.94 6.80
C PHE A 45 29.61 -27.52 5.63
N PRO A 46 30.13 -27.60 4.41
CA PRO A 46 31.44 -27.11 3.98
C PRO A 46 31.54 -25.58 4.05
N LEU A 47 32.77 -25.06 4.10
CA LEU A 47 33.00 -23.63 3.97
C LEU A 47 32.55 -23.15 2.58
N ASN A 48 32.03 -21.92 2.51
CA ASN A 48 31.68 -21.30 1.24
C ASN A 48 32.86 -21.34 0.25
N GLY A 49 32.61 -21.77 -0.98
CA GLY A 49 33.62 -21.91 -2.03
C GLY A 49 34.30 -23.28 -2.10
N THR A 50 33.91 -24.25 -1.26
CA THR A 50 34.51 -25.60 -1.27
C THR A 50 34.30 -26.30 -2.63
N VAL A 51 35.32 -26.96 -3.14
CA VAL A 51 35.31 -27.77 -4.38
C VAL A 51 35.62 -29.23 -4.08
N ASN A 52 35.35 -30.12 -5.04
CA ASN A 52 35.51 -31.58 -4.91
C ASN A 52 34.81 -32.13 -3.67
N TYR A 53 33.66 -31.56 -3.33
CA TYR A 53 32.90 -31.93 -2.16
C TYR A 53 32.23 -33.30 -2.35
N ASP A 54 32.47 -34.22 -1.41
CA ASP A 54 32.14 -35.64 -1.52
C ASP A 54 31.23 -36.16 -0.40
N LYS A 55 30.81 -35.30 0.52
CA LYS A 55 29.92 -35.69 1.63
C LYS A 55 28.46 -35.55 1.23
N ASN A 56 27.59 -36.23 1.99
CA ASN A 56 26.15 -36.22 1.80
C ASN A 56 25.40 -35.36 2.82
N TYR A 57 26.07 -34.44 3.51
CA TYR A 57 25.44 -33.60 4.55
C TYR A 57 26.13 -32.25 4.70
N PHE A 58 25.40 -31.19 5.00
CA PHE A 58 26.01 -29.93 5.47
C PHE A 58 25.69 -29.70 6.94
N GLU A 59 26.51 -28.90 7.61
CA GLU A 59 26.31 -28.53 9.01
C GLU A 59 26.30 -27.02 9.17
N ILE A 60 25.48 -26.53 10.10
CA ILE A 60 25.47 -25.13 10.51
C ILE A 60 25.37 -25.04 12.02
N VAL A 61 26.00 -24.01 12.60
CA VAL A 61 25.94 -23.71 14.03
C VAL A 61 25.33 -22.33 14.24
N PHE A 62 24.31 -22.26 15.08
CA PHE A 62 23.64 -21.02 15.45
C PHE A 62 24.28 -20.37 16.68
N SER A 63 24.22 -19.04 16.77
CA SER A 63 24.61 -18.25 17.95
C SER A 63 23.80 -18.61 19.20
N GLU A 64 22.56 -19.07 19.01
CA GLU A 64 21.59 -19.39 20.05
C GLU A 64 20.65 -20.54 19.66
N TYR A 65 19.76 -20.94 20.57
CA TYR A 65 18.79 -22.00 20.28
C TYR A 65 17.67 -21.45 19.39
N VAL A 66 17.35 -22.22 18.35
CA VAL A 66 16.36 -21.84 17.33
C VAL A 66 15.19 -22.82 17.26
N VAL A 67 14.04 -22.33 16.81
CA VAL A 67 12.83 -23.14 16.63
C VAL A 67 13.01 -24.04 15.41
N LYS A 68 13.10 -25.37 15.63
CA LYS A 68 13.42 -26.36 14.59
C LYS A 68 12.55 -26.27 13.33
N SER A 69 11.23 -26.12 13.49
CA SER A 69 10.29 -25.99 12.35
C SER A 69 10.52 -24.71 11.54
N SER A 70 10.91 -23.60 12.19
CA SER A 70 11.25 -22.36 11.48
C SER A 70 12.48 -22.54 10.60
N VAL A 71 13.47 -23.31 11.05
CA VAL A 71 14.68 -23.63 10.29
C VAL A 71 14.38 -24.57 9.13
N GLN A 72 13.64 -25.65 9.36
CA GLN A 72 13.25 -26.60 8.31
C GLN A 72 12.49 -25.91 7.16
N ASN A 73 11.63 -24.94 7.48
CA ASN A 73 10.88 -24.16 6.48
C ASN A 73 11.72 -23.05 5.81
N SER A 74 12.96 -22.84 6.26
CA SER A 74 13.86 -21.77 5.82
C SER A 74 15.14 -22.30 5.18
N VAL A 75 15.34 -23.61 5.10
CA VAL A 75 16.50 -24.23 4.44
C VAL A 75 16.14 -24.50 2.99
N PHE A 76 16.89 -23.88 2.08
CA PHE A 76 16.73 -24.08 0.65
C PHE A 76 18.04 -24.53 0.01
N ILE A 77 17.94 -25.45 -0.95
CA ILE A 77 19.07 -25.94 -1.76
C ILE A 77 18.80 -25.68 -3.24
N SER A 78 19.80 -25.12 -3.92
CA SER A 78 19.77 -24.80 -5.35
C SER A 78 20.98 -25.42 -6.05
N PRO A 79 20.82 -26.24 -7.10
CA PRO A 79 19.55 -26.71 -7.67
C PRO A 79 18.77 -27.59 -6.69
N ALA A 80 17.44 -27.60 -6.82
CA ALA A 80 16.56 -28.39 -5.96
C ALA A 80 16.84 -29.91 -6.11
N LEU A 81 16.75 -30.63 -4.98
CA LEU A 81 16.80 -32.08 -4.93
C LEU A 81 15.42 -32.70 -5.20
N GLU A 82 15.39 -33.96 -5.62
CA GLU A 82 14.13 -34.69 -5.87
C GLU A 82 13.51 -35.19 -4.57
N LYS A 83 14.35 -35.60 -3.62
CA LYS A 83 13.96 -36.06 -2.28
C LYS A 83 14.12 -34.97 -1.22
N PRO A 84 13.33 -35.04 -0.13
CA PRO A 84 13.43 -34.11 0.98
C PRO A 84 14.75 -34.26 1.74
N LEU A 85 15.16 -33.19 2.40
CA LEU A 85 16.30 -33.17 3.33
C LEU A 85 15.94 -33.84 4.66
N GLU A 86 16.90 -34.51 5.27
CA GLU A 86 16.77 -35.06 6.63
C GLU A 86 17.56 -34.21 7.62
N TYR A 87 16.98 -33.94 8.79
CA TYR A 87 17.51 -32.97 9.76
C TYR A 87 17.86 -33.66 11.08
N ASP A 88 19.11 -33.55 11.51
CA ASP A 88 19.58 -34.01 12.82
C ASP A 88 20.10 -32.83 13.65
N TRP A 89 19.74 -32.80 14.94
CA TRP A 89 19.97 -31.64 15.81
C TRP A 89 20.77 -32.03 17.06
N SER A 90 21.84 -31.29 17.31
CA SER A 90 22.61 -31.39 18.55
C SER A 90 22.84 -30.00 19.14
N GLY A 91 22.04 -29.63 20.14
CA GLY A 91 22.11 -28.31 20.78
C GLY A 91 21.83 -27.17 19.78
N LYS A 92 22.84 -26.32 19.53
CA LYS A 92 22.79 -25.20 18.56
C LYS A 92 23.29 -25.61 17.16
N SER A 93 23.71 -26.86 16.98
CA SER A 93 24.18 -27.38 15.71
C SER A 93 23.06 -28.16 15.00
N LEU A 94 22.99 -27.97 13.68
CA LEU A 94 22.13 -28.70 12.77
C LEU A 94 22.99 -29.37 11.71
N THR A 95 22.85 -30.68 11.57
CA THR A 95 23.35 -31.46 10.45
C THR A 95 22.18 -31.80 9.52
N VAL A 96 22.32 -31.50 8.24
CA VAL A 96 21.29 -31.73 7.23
C VAL A 96 21.82 -32.70 6.17
N TYR A 97 21.18 -33.85 6.06
CA TYR A 97 21.55 -34.90 5.12
C TYR A 97 20.79 -34.77 3.79
N PHE A 98 21.52 -34.95 2.70
CA PHE A 98 20.96 -35.08 1.36
C PHE A 98 20.50 -36.52 1.16
N SER A 99 19.19 -36.72 1.04
CA SER A 99 18.59 -38.03 0.75
C SER A 99 18.84 -38.51 -0.70
N ASP A 100 19.36 -37.62 -1.55
CA ASP A 100 19.73 -37.85 -2.93
C ASP A 100 21.25 -37.87 -3.13
N THR A 101 21.68 -38.54 -4.19
CA THR A 101 23.05 -38.38 -4.69
C THR A 101 23.16 -37.04 -5.43
N LEU A 102 24.04 -36.17 -4.95
CA LEU A 102 24.33 -34.90 -5.60
C LEU A 102 24.87 -35.13 -7.03
N LYS A 103 24.44 -34.29 -7.96
CA LYS A 103 24.90 -34.31 -9.36
C LYS A 103 26.40 -34.02 -9.40
N LYS A 104 27.14 -34.75 -10.23
CA LYS A 104 28.58 -34.54 -10.44
C LYS A 104 28.84 -33.20 -11.12
N ASN A 105 29.99 -32.58 -10.84
CA ASN A 105 30.42 -31.31 -11.44
C ASN A 105 29.37 -30.21 -11.37
N THR A 106 28.65 -30.13 -10.24
CA THR A 106 27.54 -29.20 -10.04
C THR A 106 27.80 -28.35 -8.81
N THR A 107 27.59 -27.04 -8.96
CA THR A 107 27.56 -26.10 -7.83
C THR A 107 26.20 -26.22 -7.13
N TYR A 108 26.25 -26.43 -5.82
CA TYR A 108 25.10 -26.39 -4.93
C TYR A 108 25.23 -25.18 -4.01
N THR A 109 24.16 -24.42 -3.91
CA THR A 109 24.01 -23.30 -2.99
C THR A 109 22.99 -23.65 -1.93
N ILE A 110 23.38 -23.49 -0.66
CA ILE A 110 22.48 -23.58 0.50
C ILE A 110 22.15 -22.16 0.94
N SER A 111 20.86 -21.85 1.01
CA SER A 111 20.33 -20.59 1.52
C SER A 111 19.49 -20.88 2.76
N ILE A 112 19.87 -20.27 3.88
CA ILE A 112 19.09 -20.25 5.12
C ILE A 112 18.37 -18.91 5.21
N GLY A 113 17.04 -18.96 5.09
CA GLY A 113 16.15 -17.82 5.10
C GLY A 113 16.09 -17.08 6.44
N THR A 114 15.49 -15.89 6.40
CA THR A 114 15.35 -14.97 7.53
C THR A 114 14.25 -15.37 8.51
N ASP A 115 13.38 -16.31 8.14
CA ASP A 115 12.28 -16.77 8.98
C ASP A 115 12.70 -17.66 10.17
N VAL A 116 13.99 -18.02 10.26
CA VAL A 116 14.56 -18.69 11.43
C VAL A 116 14.37 -17.84 12.68
N GLN A 117 13.73 -18.42 13.69
CA GLN A 117 13.40 -17.76 14.94
C GLN A 117 14.19 -18.35 16.10
N ASP A 118 14.63 -17.50 17.03
CA ASP A 118 15.10 -17.96 18.33
C ASP A 118 13.94 -18.49 19.20
N ILE A 119 14.27 -19.34 20.18
CA ILE A 119 13.28 -19.96 21.08
C ILE A 119 12.73 -18.99 22.14
N ASN A 120 13.50 -18.00 22.56
CA ASN A 120 13.22 -17.19 23.74
C ASN A 120 12.26 -16.02 23.45
N ASN A 121 12.50 -15.26 22.38
CA ASN A 121 11.81 -14.02 22.04
C ASN A 121 11.28 -14.02 20.59
N SER A 122 11.49 -15.10 19.84
CA SER A 122 11.05 -15.23 18.44
C SER A 122 11.60 -14.12 17.53
N ASN A 123 12.80 -13.60 17.83
CA ASN A 123 13.55 -12.75 16.93
C ASN A 123 13.91 -13.57 15.69
N LYS A 124 13.61 -12.99 14.52
CA LYS A 124 14.00 -13.52 13.22
C LYS A 124 15.42 -13.13 12.84
N MET A 125 16.11 -14.02 12.12
CA MET A 125 17.38 -13.72 11.44
C MET A 125 17.26 -12.40 10.66
N ALA A 126 18.26 -11.52 10.77
CA ALA A 126 18.22 -10.20 10.13
C ALA A 126 18.44 -10.25 8.61
N GLU A 127 19.27 -11.19 8.16
CA GLU A 127 19.67 -11.41 6.78
C GLU A 127 19.72 -12.92 6.50
N ALA A 128 19.48 -13.33 5.26
CA ALA A 128 19.64 -14.72 4.85
C ALA A 128 21.14 -15.10 4.84
N TYR A 129 21.45 -16.33 5.24
CA TYR A 129 22.81 -16.85 5.19
C TYR A 129 22.95 -17.82 4.03
N THR A 130 23.89 -17.56 3.13
CA THR A 130 24.08 -18.37 1.93
C THR A 130 25.52 -18.80 1.76
N PHE A 131 25.74 -20.05 1.40
CA PHE A 131 27.06 -20.58 1.03
C PHE A 131 26.92 -21.57 -0.14
N ALA A 132 27.97 -21.68 -0.94
CA ALA A 132 28.01 -22.57 -2.09
C ALA A 132 29.20 -23.54 -2.01
N PHE A 133 29.01 -24.74 -2.54
CA PHE A 133 30.05 -25.75 -2.72
C PHE A 133 29.87 -26.48 -4.06
N SER A 134 30.91 -27.13 -4.56
CA SER A 134 30.85 -27.89 -5.81
C SER A 134 31.30 -29.34 -5.61
N THR A 135 30.57 -30.26 -6.25
CA THR A 135 30.95 -31.67 -6.35
C THR A 135 32.07 -31.92 -7.37
N GLY A 136 32.44 -30.90 -8.17
CA GLY A 136 33.55 -30.94 -9.12
C GLY A 136 34.72 -30.04 -8.71
N ASN A 137 35.72 -29.94 -9.57
CA ASN A 137 36.94 -29.14 -9.33
C ASN A 137 36.78 -27.63 -9.61
N LYS A 138 35.59 -27.20 -10.06
CA LYS A 138 35.23 -25.81 -10.33
C LYS A 138 33.93 -25.47 -9.63
N ILE A 139 33.78 -24.23 -9.21
CA ILE A 139 32.56 -23.70 -8.61
C ILE A 139 32.10 -22.47 -9.38
N ASP A 140 30.79 -22.37 -9.58
CA ASP A 140 30.16 -21.20 -10.15
C ASP A 140 30.24 -20.04 -9.16
N LYS A 141 30.64 -18.86 -9.66
CA LYS A 141 30.90 -17.67 -8.83
C LYS A 141 29.89 -16.54 -9.06
N GLY A 142 28.88 -16.79 -9.87
CA GLY A 142 27.88 -15.78 -10.22
C GLY A 142 27.12 -15.29 -8.99
N ARG A 143 26.86 -13.98 -8.95
CA ARG A 143 26.11 -13.31 -7.89
C ARG A 143 25.07 -12.35 -8.47
N ILE A 144 23.86 -12.39 -7.93
CA ILE A 144 22.83 -11.37 -8.19
C ILE A 144 22.41 -10.78 -6.85
N SER A 145 22.41 -9.46 -6.73
CA SER A 145 22.00 -8.77 -5.49
C SER A 145 21.32 -7.44 -5.75
N GLY A 146 20.51 -7.02 -4.80
CA GLY A 146 19.74 -5.79 -4.89
C GLY A 146 18.86 -5.59 -3.66
N ARG A 147 17.87 -4.71 -3.80
CA ARG A 147 16.96 -4.32 -2.73
C ARG A 147 15.51 -4.20 -3.20
N ILE A 148 14.60 -4.65 -2.36
CA ILE A 148 13.15 -4.50 -2.55
C ILE A 148 12.68 -3.28 -1.75
N TYR A 149 12.08 -2.31 -2.44
CA TYR A 149 11.60 -1.07 -1.84
C TYR A 149 10.08 -1.12 -1.58
N ASP A 150 9.68 -1.75 -0.47
CA ASP A 150 8.29 -1.74 0.02
C ASP A 150 8.20 -1.79 1.55
N GLN A 151 7.01 -1.54 2.14
CA GLN A 151 6.76 -1.60 3.59
C GLN A 151 7.03 -2.99 4.14
N ASN A 152 6.59 -4.01 3.39
CA ASN A 152 6.73 -5.42 3.76
C ASN A 152 7.78 -6.06 2.84
N SER A 153 9.03 -5.64 3.01
CA SER A 153 10.17 -6.13 2.22
C SER A 153 11.01 -7.20 2.93
N GLU A 154 10.69 -7.52 4.19
CA GLU A 154 11.32 -8.59 4.97
C GLU A 154 10.78 -9.96 4.57
N GLY A 155 11.67 -10.94 4.42
CA GLY A 155 11.26 -12.33 4.30
C GLY A 155 10.63 -12.70 2.95
N LEU A 156 10.79 -11.89 1.91
CA LEU A 156 10.27 -12.19 0.59
C LEU A 156 11.17 -13.21 -0.10
N MET A 157 10.55 -14.16 -0.80
CA MET A 157 11.30 -15.16 -1.55
C MET A 157 11.87 -14.54 -2.82
N ILE A 158 13.13 -14.82 -3.12
CA ILE A 158 13.77 -14.38 -4.36
C ILE A 158 13.84 -15.58 -5.29
N PHE A 159 12.94 -15.64 -6.27
CA PHE A 159 12.93 -16.67 -7.29
C PHE A 159 13.84 -16.25 -8.44
N CYS A 160 14.77 -17.11 -8.82
CA CYS A 160 15.66 -16.87 -9.95
C CYS A 160 15.66 -18.08 -10.89
N TYR A 161 15.35 -17.80 -12.15
CA TYR A 161 15.25 -18.78 -13.22
C TYR A 161 16.35 -18.52 -14.24
N ARG A 162 17.04 -19.58 -14.68
CA ARG A 162 17.99 -19.51 -15.78
C ARG A 162 17.23 -19.62 -17.10
N GLU A 163 17.48 -18.70 -18.01
CA GLU A 163 16.83 -18.73 -19.32
C GLU A 163 17.31 -19.92 -20.15
N SER A 164 16.36 -20.65 -20.75
CA SER A 164 16.63 -21.82 -21.58
C SER A 164 15.92 -21.78 -22.94
N GLY A 165 15.49 -20.59 -23.40
CA GLY A 165 14.75 -20.41 -24.65
C GLY A 165 13.26 -20.79 -24.61
N LYS A 166 12.73 -21.22 -23.46
CA LYS A 166 11.30 -21.39 -23.20
C LYS A 166 10.79 -20.23 -22.33
N GLU A 167 9.52 -19.88 -22.48
CA GLU A 167 8.88 -18.89 -21.61
C GLU A 167 8.87 -19.40 -20.16
N ILE A 168 9.27 -18.52 -19.24
CA ILE A 168 9.37 -18.81 -17.81
C ILE A 168 8.00 -18.53 -17.19
N ASP A 169 7.37 -19.55 -16.59
CA ASP A 169 6.10 -19.43 -15.87
C ASP A 169 6.25 -19.80 -14.38
N PRO A 170 6.56 -18.84 -13.50
CA PRO A 170 6.74 -19.08 -12.07
C PRO A 170 5.54 -19.72 -11.36
N SER A 171 4.35 -19.72 -11.98
CA SER A 171 3.15 -20.37 -11.42
C SER A 171 3.22 -21.90 -11.52
N ASN A 172 3.96 -22.41 -12.51
CA ASN A 172 4.03 -23.83 -12.84
C ASN A 172 5.41 -24.47 -12.61
N GLN A 173 6.48 -23.66 -12.57
CA GLN A 173 7.85 -24.13 -12.33
C GLN A 173 8.46 -23.52 -11.06
N LYS A 174 9.21 -24.36 -10.32
CA LYS A 174 10.04 -23.91 -9.20
C LYS A 174 11.29 -23.18 -9.72
N PRO A 175 11.85 -22.23 -8.97
CA PRO A 175 13.06 -21.52 -9.38
C PRO A 175 14.30 -22.42 -9.37
N ASP A 176 15.26 -22.11 -10.24
CA ASP A 176 16.57 -22.78 -10.27
C ASP A 176 17.42 -22.37 -9.06
N TYR A 177 17.30 -21.10 -8.65
CA TYR A 177 17.97 -20.53 -7.49
C TYR A 177 16.98 -19.80 -6.59
N ILE A 178 17.13 -19.95 -5.29
CA ILE A 178 16.24 -19.34 -4.31
C ILE A 178 17.02 -18.73 -3.14
N SER A 179 16.53 -17.59 -2.67
CA SER A 179 17.03 -16.89 -1.48
C SER A 179 15.86 -16.15 -0.83
N GLN A 180 16.13 -15.37 0.22
CA GLN A 180 15.14 -14.57 0.92
C GLN A 180 15.68 -13.16 1.22
N SER A 181 14.81 -12.15 1.22
CA SER A 181 15.20 -10.80 1.59
C SER A 181 15.33 -10.60 3.11
N GLY A 182 16.30 -9.78 3.49
CA GLY A 182 16.53 -9.32 4.87
C GLY A 182 15.52 -8.30 5.36
N LYS A 183 15.62 -7.93 6.65
CA LYS A 183 14.78 -6.90 7.31
C LYS A 183 14.79 -5.54 6.61
N ASN A 184 15.86 -5.25 5.87
CA ASN A 184 16.05 -3.98 5.15
C ASN A 184 15.70 -4.09 3.66
N GLY A 185 15.10 -5.21 3.21
CA GLY A 185 14.75 -5.50 1.83
C GLY A 185 15.92 -5.94 0.95
N LYS A 186 17.16 -5.99 1.46
CA LYS A 186 18.32 -6.45 0.68
C LYS A 186 18.26 -7.96 0.50
N TYR A 187 18.77 -8.44 -0.62
CA TYR A 187 18.88 -9.86 -0.89
C TYR A 187 20.16 -10.17 -1.69
N SER A 188 20.57 -11.44 -1.68
CA SER A 188 21.65 -11.94 -2.53
C SER A 188 21.39 -13.39 -2.95
N LEU A 189 21.63 -13.68 -4.22
CA LEU A 189 21.75 -15.01 -4.79
C LEU A 189 23.23 -15.26 -5.07
N LEU A 190 23.73 -16.47 -4.78
CA LEU A 190 25.14 -16.85 -4.92
C LEU A 190 25.26 -18.20 -5.62
N GLY A 191 26.42 -18.44 -6.23
CA GLY A 191 26.74 -19.71 -6.88
C GLY A 191 26.05 -19.89 -8.23
N LEU A 192 25.69 -18.80 -8.91
CA LEU A 192 25.04 -18.88 -10.22
C LEU A 192 26.08 -19.16 -11.31
N GLY A 193 25.77 -20.09 -12.21
CA GLY A 193 26.59 -20.33 -13.40
C GLY A 193 26.48 -19.20 -14.43
N GLU A 194 27.26 -19.28 -15.51
CA GLU A 194 27.14 -18.35 -16.62
C GLU A 194 25.79 -18.48 -17.34
N GLY A 195 25.18 -17.37 -17.73
CA GLY A 195 23.91 -17.37 -18.47
C GLY A 195 23.04 -16.15 -18.22
N SER A 196 21.86 -16.16 -18.83
CA SER A 196 20.83 -15.13 -18.63
C SER A 196 19.82 -15.57 -17.59
N TYR A 197 19.31 -14.62 -16.81
CA TYR A 197 18.46 -14.87 -15.66
C TYR A 197 17.23 -13.97 -15.60
N LYS A 198 16.12 -14.55 -15.13
CA LYS A 198 14.94 -13.83 -14.68
C LYS A 198 14.81 -13.92 -13.16
N VAL A 199 14.74 -12.77 -12.49
CA VAL A 199 14.68 -12.67 -11.03
C VAL A 199 13.39 -11.98 -10.61
N PHE A 200 12.67 -12.62 -9.70
CA PHE A 200 11.39 -12.15 -9.18
C PHE A 200 11.40 -12.26 -7.65
N PRO A 201 11.36 -11.14 -6.90
CA PRO A 201 10.93 -11.20 -5.52
C PRO A 201 9.44 -11.52 -5.49
N ILE A 202 9.03 -12.50 -4.69
CA ILE A 202 7.65 -12.94 -4.55
C ILE A 202 7.31 -13.06 -3.07
N ASN A 203 6.18 -12.47 -2.68
CA ASN A 203 5.55 -12.74 -1.41
C ASN A 203 4.77 -14.05 -1.49
N ASP A 204 5.48 -15.19 -1.50
CA ASP A 204 4.92 -16.54 -1.62
C ASP A 204 4.10 -16.90 -0.37
N LYS A 205 2.79 -16.60 -0.40
CA LYS A 205 1.90 -16.77 0.75
C LYS A 205 1.66 -18.25 1.08
N GLN A 206 1.73 -19.13 0.08
CA GLN A 206 1.52 -20.57 0.26
C GLN A 206 2.81 -21.33 0.59
N ARG A 207 3.98 -20.68 0.52
CA ARG A 207 5.31 -21.25 0.76
C ARG A 207 5.56 -22.52 -0.05
N ASN A 208 5.11 -22.53 -1.30
CA ASN A 208 5.22 -23.68 -2.20
C ASN A 208 6.29 -23.50 -3.30
N SER A 209 7.03 -22.38 -3.25
CA SER A 209 8.05 -21.99 -4.24
C SER A 209 7.48 -21.84 -5.65
N LYS A 210 6.24 -21.35 -5.74
CA LYS A 210 5.55 -21.00 -6.99
C LYS A 210 4.85 -19.65 -6.79
N TYR A 211 4.64 -18.95 -7.88
CA TYR A 211 3.83 -17.72 -7.90
C TYR A 211 2.34 -18.07 -7.96
N GLN A 212 1.53 -17.41 -7.14
CA GLN A 212 0.07 -17.45 -7.24
C GLN A 212 -0.50 -16.13 -7.76
N LYS A 213 -0.95 -16.15 -9.01
CA LYS A 213 -1.65 -15.04 -9.66
C LYS A 213 -2.81 -14.53 -8.81
N ASN A 214 -2.96 -13.20 -8.74
CA ASN A 214 -3.96 -12.48 -7.93
C ASN A 214 -3.86 -12.70 -6.40
N GLN A 215 -2.91 -13.49 -5.91
CA GLN A 215 -2.69 -13.73 -4.47
C GLN A 215 -1.37 -13.14 -4.01
N ASP A 216 -0.29 -13.45 -4.71
CA ASP A 216 1.06 -13.03 -4.33
C ASP A 216 1.41 -11.68 -4.93
N GLU A 217 2.12 -10.87 -4.14
CA GLU A 217 2.83 -9.70 -4.63
C GLU A 217 4.16 -10.12 -5.26
N PHE A 218 4.57 -9.47 -6.35
CA PHE A 218 5.80 -9.75 -7.06
C PHE A 218 6.51 -8.48 -7.53
N GLY A 219 7.80 -8.57 -7.83
CA GLY A 219 8.55 -7.52 -8.55
C GLY A 219 9.15 -8.06 -9.85
N VAL A 220 9.44 -7.17 -10.80
CA VAL A 220 10.08 -7.52 -12.08
C VAL A 220 11.33 -6.69 -12.31
N GLN A 221 12.37 -7.32 -12.84
CA GLN A 221 13.64 -6.67 -13.13
C GLN A 221 13.47 -5.59 -14.21
N PHE A 222 14.25 -4.52 -14.11
CA PHE A 222 14.21 -3.40 -15.06
C PHE A 222 15.20 -3.55 -16.22
N LYS A 223 16.08 -4.56 -16.17
CA LYS A 223 17.08 -4.85 -17.21
C LYS A 223 17.28 -6.35 -17.37
N ASP A 224 17.85 -6.76 -18.48
CA ASP A 224 18.34 -8.13 -18.65
C ASP A 224 19.50 -8.40 -17.69
N ILE A 225 19.52 -9.60 -17.11
CA ILE A 225 20.55 -10.04 -16.17
C ILE A 225 21.34 -11.15 -16.85
N VAL A 226 22.59 -10.85 -17.21
CA VAL A 226 23.51 -11.79 -17.86
C VAL A 226 24.76 -11.90 -17.00
N LEU A 227 25.16 -13.13 -16.69
CA LEU A 227 26.41 -13.43 -15.99
C LEU A 227 27.36 -14.18 -16.94
N ASP A 228 28.59 -13.70 -17.04
CA ASP A 228 29.66 -14.33 -17.84
C ASP A 228 31.01 -14.28 -17.09
N GLU A 229 32.08 -14.80 -17.70
CA GLU A 229 33.42 -14.81 -17.09
C GLU A 229 33.93 -13.41 -16.69
N LYS A 230 33.53 -12.36 -17.40
CA LYS A 230 33.96 -10.97 -17.15
C LYS A 230 33.04 -10.25 -16.18
N PHE A 231 31.74 -10.55 -16.24
CA PHE A 231 30.68 -9.95 -15.44
C PHE A 231 29.98 -11.05 -14.66
N ASN A 232 30.61 -11.52 -13.59
CA ASN A 232 30.05 -12.54 -12.72
C ASN A 232 29.16 -11.95 -11.61
N GLU A 233 28.96 -10.63 -11.56
CA GLU A 233 28.08 -9.99 -10.58
C GLU A 233 27.07 -9.05 -11.25
N ALA A 234 25.80 -9.22 -10.91
CA ALA A 234 24.74 -8.26 -11.18
C ALA A 234 24.31 -7.62 -9.85
N ILE A 235 24.71 -6.36 -9.64
CA ILE A 235 24.37 -5.57 -8.45
C ILE A 235 23.28 -4.54 -8.75
N ASN A 236 22.63 -4.04 -7.70
CA ASN A 236 21.55 -3.05 -7.77
C ASN A 236 20.39 -3.51 -8.67
N VAL A 237 20.08 -4.81 -8.63
CA VAL A 237 18.87 -5.38 -9.23
C VAL A 237 17.72 -5.11 -8.26
N ASP A 238 17.24 -3.88 -8.28
CA ASP A 238 16.26 -3.38 -7.33
C ASP A 238 14.82 -3.56 -7.83
N PHE A 239 13.88 -3.71 -6.90
CA PHE A 239 12.48 -3.98 -7.22
C PHE A 239 11.49 -3.13 -6.42
N PHE A 240 10.37 -2.82 -7.07
CA PHE A 240 9.10 -2.56 -6.41
C PHE A 240 8.23 -3.79 -6.44
N LEU A 241 7.40 -3.96 -5.41
CA LEU A 241 6.35 -4.96 -5.45
C LEU A 241 5.09 -4.40 -6.10
N THR A 242 4.40 -5.27 -6.79
CA THR A 242 3.07 -5.08 -7.33
C THR A 242 2.25 -6.33 -7.12
N LYS A 243 0.97 -6.27 -7.44
CA LYS A 243 0.08 -7.41 -7.42
C LYS A 243 -0.67 -7.44 -8.74
N GLU A 244 -0.73 -8.60 -9.36
CA GLU A 244 -1.58 -8.77 -10.54
C GLU A 244 -3.04 -8.72 -10.09
N ASP A 245 -3.85 -7.96 -10.83
CA ASP A 245 -5.29 -7.92 -10.65
C ASP A 245 -5.97 -8.15 -11.99
N THR A 246 -6.44 -9.37 -12.19
CA THR A 246 -7.18 -9.77 -13.39
C THR A 246 -8.63 -10.12 -13.09
N ILE A 247 -9.14 -9.76 -11.91
CA ILE A 247 -10.47 -10.16 -11.47
C ILE A 247 -11.40 -8.97 -11.65
N ALA A 248 -12.35 -9.11 -12.57
CA ALA A 248 -13.37 -8.09 -12.76
C ALA A 248 -14.18 -7.86 -11.47
N PRO A 249 -14.59 -6.61 -11.20
CA PRO A 249 -15.37 -6.30 -10.01
C PRO A 249 -16.72 -7.01 -10.06
N GLN A 250 -17.17 -7.47 -8.90
CA GLN A 250 -18.44 -8.20 -8.74
C GLN A 250 -19.26 -7.61 -7.59
N ILE A 251 -20.58 -7.67 -7.71
CA ILE A 251 -21.49 -7.27 -6.65
C ILE A 251 -21.56 -8.40 -5.61
N SER A 252 -21.20 -8.09 -4.37
CA SER A 252 -21.33 -9.03 -3.25
C SER A 252 -22.74 -8.98 -2.63
N ASN A 253 -23.39 -7.82 -2.65
CA ASN A 253 -24.72 -7.65 -2.07
C ASN A 253 -25.48 -6.44 -2.64
N VAL A 254 -26.81 -6.52 -2.64
CA VAL A 254 -27.70 -5.40 -2.98
C VAL A 254 -28.80 -5.30 -1.93
N ILE A 255 -28.90 -4.13 -1.29
CA ILE A 255 -29.86 -3.88 -0.21
C ILE A 255 -30.77 -2.73 -0.60
N MET A 256 -32.08 -2.99 -0.68
CA MET A 256 -33.07 -1.92 -0.77
C MET A 256 -33.25 -1.28 0.61
N LYS A 257 -32.80 -0.04 0.77
CA LYS A 257 -32.82 0.69 2.06
C LYS A 257 -34.21 1.22 2.38
N ASN A 258 -34.88 1.77 1.37
CA ASN A 258 -36.25 2.27 1.38
C ASN A 258 -36.81 2.19 -0.05
N ARG A 259 -38.04 2.63 -0.29
CA ARG A 259 -38.74 2.47 -1.58
C ARG A 259 -38.03 3.09 -2.81
N ASN A 260 -37.04 3.97 -2.59
CA ASN A 260 -36.35 4.71 -3.66
C ASN A 260 -34.84 4.49 -3.69
N ASN A 261 -34.23 3.95 -2.63
CA ASN A 261 -32.76 3.92 -2.49
C ASN A 261 -32.23 2.53 -2.21
N PHE A 262 -31.14 2.20 -2.88
CA PHE A 262 -30.40 0.97 -2.75
C PHE A 262 -28.98 1.23 -2.27
N ILE A 263 -28.41 0.25 -1.58
CA ILE A 263 -26.98 0.13 -1.33
C ILE A 263 -26.49 -1.05 -2.18
N VAL A 264 -25.51 -0.80 -3.04
CA VAL A 264 -24.80 -1.82 -3.80
C VAL A 264 -23.42 -2.00 -3.17
N GLU A 265 -23.09 -3.22 -2.78
CA GLU A 265 -21.79 -3.58 -2.21
C GLU A 265 -21.01 -4.44 -3.20
N PHE A 266 -19.74 -4.09 -3.40
CA PHE A 266 -18.82 -4.81 -4.28
C PHE A 266 -17.89 -5.71 -3.47
N MET A 267 -17.34 -6.75 -4.10
CA MET A 267 -16.31 -7.61 -3.51
C MET A 267 -14.96 -6.89 -3.38
N ASP A 268 -14.67 -5.96 -4.30
CA ASP A 268 -13.46 -5.15 -4.30
C ASP A 268 -13.75 -3.72 -4.79
N VAL A 269 -12.73 -2.87 -4.79
CA VAL A 269 -12.80 -1.48 -5.23
C VAL A 269 -13.17 -1.37 -6.72
N ILE A 270 -14.03 -0.42 -7.04
CA ILE A 270 -14.38 -0.07 -8.42
C ILE A 270 -13.76 1.27 -8.80
N ASP A 271 -13.56 1.52 -10.10
CA ASP A 271 -13.35 2.87 -10.59
C ASP A 271 -14.67 3.63 -10.60
N SER A 272 -14.96 4.27 -9.45
CA SER A 272 -16.18 5.04 -9.27
C SER A 272 -16.24 6.32 -10.12
N LEU A 273 -15.12 6.77 -10.72
CA LEU A 273 -15.14 7.92 -11.62
C LEU A 273 -15.66 7.56 -13.01
N SER A 274 -15.50 6.29 -13.39
CA SER A 274 -15.96 5.73 -14.66
C SER A 274 -17.26 4.93 -14.53
N THR A 275 -17.77 4.78 -13.30
CA THR A 275 -19.03 4.07 -13.00
C THR A 275 -20.15 5.06 -12.70
N GLY A 276 -21.32 4.86 -13.29
CA GLY A 276 -22.48 5.72 -13.09
C GLY A 276 -23.82 4.97 -13.09
N ALA A 277 -24.90 5.72 -12.95
CA ALA A 277 -26.26 5.17 -12.94
C ALA A 277 -26.59 4.37 -14.22
N SER A 278 -25.99 4.73 -15.37
CA SER A 278 -26.17 4.03 -16.64
C SER A 278 -25.69 2.58 -16.65
N ASN A 279 -24.82 2.19 -15.72
CA ASN A 279 -24.37 0.80 -15.58
C ASN A 279 -25.44 -0.12 -14.97
N PHE A 280 -26.55 0.43 -14.51
CA PHE A 280 -27.56 -0.29 -13.74
C PHE A 280 -28.95 -0.10 -14.34
N TYR A 281 -29.80 -1.11 -14.20
CA TYR A 281 -31.23 -0.97 -14.39
C TYR A 281 -32.00 -2.01 -13.56
N LEU A 282 -33.22 -1.66 -13.15
CA LEU A 282 -34.17 -2.61 -12.60
C LEU A 282 -35.04 -3.16 -13.71
N TYR A 283 -35.32 -4.45 -13.65
CA TYR A 283 -36.21 -5.17 -14.55
C TYR A 283 -37.17 -6.02 -13.74
N ASP A 284 -38.47 -5.83 -13.97
CA ASP A 284 -39.50 -6.74 -13.47
C ASP A 284 -39.75 -7.84 -14.50
N SER A 285 -39.40 -9.08 -14.15
CA SER A 285 -39.55 -10.20 -15.07
C SER A 285 -40.99 -10.63 -15.31
N LEU A 286 -41.95 -10.13 -14.53
CA LEU A 286 -43.38 -10.44 -14.70
C LEU A 286 -44.06 -9.47 -15.68
N SER A 287 -43.87 -8.16 -15.48
CA SER A 287 -44.47 -7.13 -16.34
C SER A 287 -43.61 -6.73 -17.54
N GLY A 288 -42.32 -7.08 -17.54
CA GLY A 288 -41.34 -6.59 -18.50
C GLY A 288 -40.93 -5.13 -18.29
N LYS A 289 -41.38 -4.48 -17.19
CA LYS A 289 -41.08 -3.09 -16.90
C LYS A 289 -39.58 -2.91 -16.58
N LYS A 290 -38.96 -1.95 -17.27
CA LYS A 290 -37.57 -1.52 -17.02
C LYS A 290 -37.54 -0.14 -16.38
N ILE A 291 -36.78 0.03 -15.30
CA ILE A 291 -36.60 1.30 -14.59
C ILE A 291 -35.10 1.62 -14.53
N LEU A 292 -34.74 2.84 -14.93
CA LEU A 292 -33.38 3.34 -14.85
C LEU A 292 -33.18 4.15 -13.56
N PRO A 293 -32.02 4.02 -12.88
CA PRO A 293 -31.71 4.86 -11.74
C PRO A 293 -31.35 6.27 -12.19
N GLY A 294 -31.66 7.25 -11.33
CA GLY A 294 -31.29 8.64 -11.54
C GLY A 294 -29.90 8.98 -11.01
N TYR A 295 -29.44 8.27 -9.97
CA TYR A 295 -28.19 8.59 -9.27
C TYR A 295 -27.37 7.37 -8.90
N PHE A 296 -26.04 7.53 -8.94
CA PHE A 296 -25.05 6.61 -8.39
C PHE A 296 -23.94 7.40 -7.69
N PHE A 297 -23.70 7.15 -6.40
CA PHE A 297 -22.72 7.93 -5.62
C PHE A 297 -22.20 7.21 -4.38
N LYS A 298 -21.05 7.68 -3.88
CA LYS A 298 -20.44 7.17 -2.64
C LYS A 298 -21.13 7.68 -1.37
N GLY A 299 -21.35 8.99 -1.28
CA GLY A 299 -21.97 9.62 -0.12
C GLY A 299 -21.25 9.28 1.20
N ASP A 300 -22.01 8.80 2.18
CA ASP A 300 -21.53 8.29 3.47
C ASP A 300 -21.43 6.75 3.55
N ALA A 301 -21.51 6.06 2.40
CA ALA A 301 -21.46 4.60 2.37
C ALA A 301 -20.08 4.05 2.78
N LYS A 302 -20.07 2.80 3.23
CA LYS A 302 -18.84 2.06 3.60
C LYS A 302 -17.87 1.92 2.41
N PRO A 303 -16.58 1.57 2.62
CA PRO A 303 -15.55 1.56 1.56
C PRO A 303 -15.90 0.81 0.26
N LEU A 304 -16.67 -0.28 0.31
CA LEU A 304 -17.09 -1.05 -0.88
C LEU A 304 -18.56 -0.84 -1.26
N GLN A 305 -19.25 0.07 -0.58
CA GLN A 305 -20.67 0.34 -0.78
C GLN A 305 -20.92 1.64 -1.53
N TYR A 306 -21.97 1.66 -2.35
CA TYR A 306 -22.42 2.82 -3.12
C TYR A 306 -23.95 2.90 -3.08
N TYR A 307 -24.49 4.11 -3.18
CA TYR A 307 -25.93 4.33 -3.26
C TYR A 307 -26.40 4.36 -4.71
N LEU A 308 -27.57 3.78 -4.94
CA LEU A 308 -28.29 3.84 -6.21
C LEU A 308 -29.72 4.34 -5.96
N GLY A 309 -30.13 5.41 -6.65
CA GLY A 309 -31.41 6.09 -6.40
C GLY A 309 -32.38 6.00 -7.58
N PHE A 310 -33.65 5.74 -7.31
CA PHE A 310 -34.75 5.62 -8.29
C PHE A 310 -35.91 6.58 -7.96
N ALA A 311 -36.53 7.16 -8.99
CA ALA A 311 -37.69 8.04 -8.82
C ALA A 311 -38.96 7.24 -8.47
N ASP A 312 -39.12 6.06 -9.08
CA ASP A 312 -40.31 5.24 -8.94
C ASP A 312 -40.21 4.30 -7.73
N SER A 313 -41.33 4.10 -7.04
CA SER A 313 -41.48 2.98 -6.12
C SER A 313 -41.72 1.68 -6.88
N LEU A 314 -41.19 0.58 -6.35
CA LEU A 314 -41.38 -0.74 -6.93
C LEU A 314 -42.72 -1.35 -6.50
N ASP A 315 -43.34 -2.12 -7.40
CA ASP A 315 -44.51 -2.92 -7.07
C ASP A 315 -44.09 -4.13 -6.20
N PRO A 316 -44.62 -4.30 -4.97
CA PRO A 316 -44.32 -5.46 -4.14
C PRO A 316 -44.73 -6.81 -4.75
N GLY A 317 -45.68 -6.83 -5.69
CA GLY A 317 -46.09 -8.03 -6.40
C GLY A 317 -45.17 -8.42 -7.57
N GLY A 318 -44.25 -7.54 -7.96
CA GLY A 318 -43.32 -7.76 -9.07
C GLY A 318 -42.12 -8.64 -8.72
N ASN A 319 -41.48 -9.22 -9.73
CA ASN A 319 -40.22 -9.95 -9.58
C ASN A 319 -39.05 -9.08 -10.07
N TRP A 320 -38.59 -8.20 -9.18
CA TRP A 320 -37.58 -7.20 -9.49
C TRP A 320 -36.16 -7.76 -9.42
N ILE A 321 -35.39 -7.48 -10.47
CA ILE A 321 -33.99 -7.84 -10.61
C ILE A 321 -33.21 -6.56 -10.92
N LEU A 322 -32.17 -6.27 -10.14
CA LEU A 322 -31.17 -5.28 -10.48
C LEU A 322 -30.14 -5.93 -11.40
N THR A 323 -30.04 -5.42 -12.62
CA THR A 323 -29.00 -5.81 -13.56
C THR A 323 -27.91 -4.75 -13.58
N SER A 324 -26.65 -5.18 -13.56
CA SER A 324 -25.48 -4.32 -13.73
C SER A 324 -24.53 -4.86 -14.80
N SER A 325 -23.81 -3.98 -15.49
CA SER A 325 -22.75 -4.38 -16.42
C SER A 325 -21.77 -3.25 -16.73
N GLY A 326 -20.59 -3.61 -17.22
CA GLY A 326 -19.62 -2.64 -17.72
C GLY A 326 -19.01 -1.77 -16.62
N ILE A 327 -18.91 -2.29 -15.39
CA ILE A 327 -18.34 -1.58 -14.25
C ILE A 327 -16.82 -1.84 -14.23
N PRO A 328 -15.97 -0.81 -14.40
CA PRO A 328 -14.53 -0.97 -14.34
C PRO A 328 -13.99 -0.96 -12.91
N ASP A 329 -12.85 -1.59 -12.68
CA ASP A 329 -11.98 -1.41 -11.51
C ASP A 329 -10.75 -0.52 -11.84
N PRO A 330 -9.92 -0.16 -10.85
CA PRO A 330 -8.68 0.59 -11.09
C PRO A 330 -7.62 -0.14 -11.93
N ALA A 331 -7.71 -1.47 -12.04
CA ALA A 331 -6.85 -2.31 -12.88
C ALA A 331 -7.38 -2.43 -14.32
N ALA A 332 -8.48 -1.74 -14.64
CA ALA A 332 -9.19 -1.75 -15.92
C ALA A 332 -9.84 -3.10 -16.29
N ASN A 333 -10.07 -3.99 -15.32
CA ASN A 333 -10.98 -5.12 -15.53
C ASN A 333 -12.42 -4.60 -15.54
N ILE A 334 -13.28 -5.21 -16.36
CA ILE A 334 -14.66 -4.75 -16.58
C ILE A 334 -15.64 -5.86 -16.21
N SER A 335 -16.63 -5.54 -15.38
CA SER A 335 -17.67 -6.48 -14.97
C SER A 335 -18.53 -6.95 -16.17
N GLY A 336 -18.87 -8.24 -16.15
CA GLY A 336 -19.91 -8.80 -17.03
C GLY A 336 -21.32 -8.37 -16.62
N GLU A 337 -22.34 -8.95 -17.27
CA GLU A 337 -23.72 -8.78 -16.81
C GLU A 337 -23.96 -9.58 -15.53
N GLU A 338 -24.41 -8.90 -14.48
CA GLU A 338 -24.79 -9.50 -13.20
C GLU A 338 -26.27 -9.21 -12.89
N LYS A 339 -26.96 -10.17 -12.27
CA LYS A 339 -28.40 -10.09 -11.95
C LYS A 339 -28.63 -10.39 -10.48
N ASN A 340 -29.14 -9.39 -9.76
CA ASN A 340 -29.36 -9.45 -8.33
C ASN A 340 -30.86 -9.33 -8.03
N LYS A 341 -31.47 -10.37 -7.46
CA LYS A 341 -32.89 -10.34 -7.09
C LYS A 341 -33.12 -9.37 -5.94
N ILE A 342 -34.17 -8.56 -6.05
CA ILE A 342 -34.50 -7.53 -5.07
C ILE A 342 -35.62 -7.98 -4.15
N THR A 343 -35.41 -7.77 -2.85
CA THR A 343 -36.50 -7.81 -1.85
C THR A 343 -37.08 -6.40 -1.71
N VAL A 344 -38.32 -6.22 -2.16
CA VAL A 344 -38.97 -4.90 -2.22
C VAL A 344 -39.29 -4.37 -0.82
N LYS A 345 -38.99 -3.09 -0.60
CA LYS A 345 -39.43 -2.32 0.57
C LYS A 345 -40.27 -1.12 0.14
N ASN A 346 -41.31 -0.81 0.91
CA ASN A 346 -42.22 0.32 0.67
C ASN A 346 -42.05 1.49 1.64
N GLU A 347 -41.13 1.38 2.58
CA GLU A 347 -40.82 2.44 3.54
C GLU A 347 -40.43 3.72 2.79
N ARG A 348 -40.96 4.86 3.22
CA ARG A 348 -40.59 6.16 2.64
C ARG A 348 -39.19 6.53 3.07
N ASP A 349 -38.47 7.17 2.16
CA ASP A 349 -37.28 7.91 2.53
C ASP A 349 -37.67 9.10 3.40
N THR A 350 -36.99 9.28 4.54
CA THR A 350 -37.23 10.37 5.49
C THR A 350 -35.98 11.22 5.70
N VAL A 351 -34.86 10.84 5.08
CA VAL A 351 -33.60 11.54 5.22
C VAL A 351 -33.61 12.73 4.28
N SER A 352 -33.34 13.93 4.77
CA SER A 352 -33.17 15.11 3.91
C SER A 352 -31.74 15.19 3.34
N LEU A 353 -31.60 15.92 2.23
CA LEU A 353 -30.29 16.30 1.69
C LEU A 353 -29.56 17.22 2.68
N LYS A 354 -28.30 16.90 2.97
CA LYS A 354 -27.39 17.70 3.80
C LYS A 354 -25.96 17.63 3.25
N ILE A 355 -25.15 18.62 3.64
CA ILE A 355 -23.71 18.61 3.39
C ILE A 355 -23.06 17.73 4.46
N LEU A 356 -22.27 16.74 4.01
CA LEU A 356 -21.42 15.93 4.86
C LEU A 356 -20.11 16.65 5.15
N ARG A 357 -19.51 17.25 4.11
CA ARG A 357 -18.21 17.92 4.21
C ARG A 357 -18.06 18.96 3.11
N ALA A 358 -17.41 20.07 3.42
CA ALA A 358 -17.06 21.13 2.48
C ALA A 358 -15.75 21.79 2.93
N GLU A 359 -14.63 21.31 2.40
CA GLU A 359 -13.28 21.70 2.84
C GLU A 359 -12.25 21.54 1.71
N GLY A 360 -11.05 22.08 1.89
CA GLY A 360 -9.94 21.83 0.97
C GLY A 360 -9.12 20.57 1.30
N GLU A 361 -8.12 20.28 0.46
CA GLU A 361 -7.26 19.09 0.58
C GLU A 361 -6.05 19.29 1.52
N LEU A 362 -5.83 20.52 2.02
CA LEU A 362 -4.71 20.82 2.91
C LEU A 362 -5.00 20.43 4.36
N PRO A 363 -3.97 20.32 5.23
CA PRO A 363 -4.15 20.01 6.65
C PRO A 363 -5.18 20.92 7.32
N ALA A 364 -5.97 20.34 8.23
CA ALA A 364 -7.11 20.98 8.88
C ALA A 364 -8.23 21.46 7.91
N GLY A 365 -8.31 20.89 6.70
CA GLY A 365 -9.34 21.23 5.71
C GLY A 365 -9.15 22.59 5.06
N LYS A 366 -7.93 23.16 5.16
CA LYS A 366 -7.59 24.44 4.53
C LYS A 366 -7.67 24.34 3.00
N VAL A 367 -7.93 25.48 2.37
CA VAL A 367 -7.99 25.63 0.92
C VAL A 367 -6.72 26.33 0.41
N ASP A 368 -6.14 25.89 -0.71
CA ASP A 368 -5.04 26.63 -1.34
C ASP A 368 -5.52 28.03 -1.75
N PHE A 369 -4.80 29.09 -1.39
CA PHE A 369 -5.24 30.45 -1.69
C PHE A 369 -5.11 30.81 -3.19
N GLU A 370 -4.13 30.27 -3.90
CA GLU A 370 -3.93 30.49 -5.34
C GLU A 370 -4.81 29.58 -6.18
N LYS A 371 -4.89 28.30 -5.81
CA LYS A 371 -5.69 27.28 -6.49
C LYS A 371 -6.81 26.79 -5.58
N ALA A 372 -7.71 27.72 -5.23
CA ALA A 372 -8.78 27.46 -4.29
C ALA A 372 -9.77 26.40 -4.79
N GLU A 373 -9.63 25.18 -4.28
CA GLU A 373 -10.53 24.07 -4.56
C GLU A 373 -11.12 23.50 -3.27
N LEU A 374 -12.45 23.34 -3.25
CA LEU A 374 -13.22 22.73 -2.17
C LEU A 374 -13.80 21.40 -2.62
N ASN A 375 -13.68 20.38 -1.77
CA ASN A 375 -14.36 19.11 -1.87
C ASN A 375 -15.70 19.19 -1.14
N LEU A 376 -16.80 19.34 -1.89
CA LEU A 376 -18.17 19.34 -1.38
C LEU A 376 -18.78 17.94 -1.49
N ARG A 377 -19.02 17.30 -0.35
CA ARG A 377 -19.68 15.99 -0.24
C ARG A 377 -21.06 16.13 0.39
N LEU A 378 -22.02 15.46 -0.22
CA LEU A 378 -23.43 15.41 0.17
C LEU A 378 -23.80 13.99 0.60
N ASN A 379 -24.83 13.85 1.42
CA ASN A 379 -25.36 12.53 1.77
C ASN A 379 -26.27 11.93 0.69
N LYS A 380 -26.67 12.75 -0.28
CA LYS A 380 -27.56 12.37 -1.39
C LYS A 380 -27.14 13.05 -2.68
N GLY A 381 -27.57 12.48 -3.79
CA GLY A 381 -27.43 13.07 -5.11
C GLY A 381 -28.11 14.43 -5.23
N LEU A 382 -27.43 15.39 -5.84
CA LEU A 382 -27.95 16.71 -6.20
C LEU A 382 -27.35 17.08 -7.55
N ASP A 383 -28.15 17.28 -8.59
CA ASP A 383 -27.59 17.58 -9.92
C ASP A 383 -26.83 18.92 -9.97
N SER A 384 -25.87 19.00 -10.90
CA SER A 384 -24.98 20.16 -11.06
C SER A 384 -25.72 21.47 -11.34
N VAL A 385 -26.89 21.42 -11.99
CA VAL A 385 -27.68 22.62 -12.33
C VAL A 385 -28.31 23.20 -11.07
N ASN A 386 -28.95 22.36 -10.26
CA ASN A 386 -29.51 22.76 -8.97
C ASN A 386 -28.41 23.20 -7.99
N LEU A 387 -27.28 22.50 -7.94
CA LEU A 387 -26.14 22.91 -7.12
C LEU A 387 -25.67 24.32 -7.52
N LYS A 388 -25.43 24.58 -8.82
CA LYS A 388 -24.94 25.87 -9.30
C LYS A 388 -25.90 27.03 -8.98
N ARG A 389 -27.21 26.80 -9.02
CA ARG A 389 -28.23 27.83 -8.73
C ARG A 389 -28.33 28.19 -7.25
N ARG A 390 -27.88 27.31 -6.36
CA ARG A 390 -28.11 27.37 -4.91
C ARG A 390 -26.85 27.62 -4.09
N LEU A 391 -25.70 27.34 -4.68
CA LEU A 391 -24.41 27.58 -4.06
C LEU A 391 -24.03 29.06 -4.16
N THR A 392 -23.46 29.60 -3.10
CA THR A 392 -22.75 30.89 -3.13
C THR A 392 -21.50 30.78 -2.28
N ILE A 393 -20.45 31.51 -2.68
CA ILE A 393 -19.22 31.65 -1.90
C ILE A 393 -19.03 33.13 -1.63
N GLU A 394 -18.77 33.48 -0.38
CA GLU A 394 -18.59 34.86 0.06
C GLU A 394 -17.49 35.00 1.10
N ASP A 395 -16.92 36.19 1.22
CA ASP A 395 -16.00 36.51 2.31
C ASP A 395 -16.74 36.96 3.59
N SER A 396 -15.97 37.33 4.62
CA SER A 396 -16.52 37.86 5.87
C SER A 396 -17.34 39.16 5.72
N LYS A 397 -17.18 39.90 4.61
CA LYS A 397 -17.90 41.13 4.29
C LYS A 397 -19.13 40.90 3.40
N GLY A 398 -19.35 39.66 2.95
CA GLY A 398 -20.44 39.30 2.04
C GLY A 398 -20.12 39.56 0.56
N GLU A 399 -18.86 39.83 0.22
CA GLU A 399 -18.42 39.92 -1.19
C GLU A 399 -18.48 38.53 -1.81
N LYS A 400 -19.18 38.39 -2.94
CA LYS A 400 -19.40 37.10 -3.61
C LYS A 400 -18.31 36.76 -4.60
N PHE A 401 -17.93 35.48 -4.63
CA PHE A 401 -16.91 34.95 -5.52
C PHE A 401 -17.52 34.04 -6.58
N THR A 402 -16.94 34.10 -7.79
CA THR A 402 -17.29 33.17 -8.86
C THR A 402 -16.58 31.83 -8.69
N TYR A 403 -17.14 30.77 -9.25
CA TYR A 403 -16.58 29.42 -9.12
C TYR A 403 -16.93 28.54 -10.32
N LYS A 404 -16.14 27.47 -10.49
CA LYS A 404 -16.39 26.37 -11.41
C LYS A 404 -16.71 25.11 -10.61
N ILE A 405 -17.66 24.32 -11.09
CA ILE A 405 -18.04 23.04 -10.48
C ILE A 405 -17.60 21.92 -11.40
N LYS A 406 -16.84 20.98 -10.87
CA LYS A 406 -16.57 19.68 -11.49
C LYS A 406 -17.27 18.60 -10.67
N ARG A 407 -18.18 17.88 -11.30
CA ARG A 407 -18.84 16.71 -10.70
C ARG A 407 -17.85 15.54 -10.63
N VAL A 408 -17.76 14.89 -9.46
CA VAL A 408 -16.98 13.66 -9.25
C VAL A 408 -17.90 12.45 -9.27
N ASP A 409 -18.99 12.48 -8.50
CA ASP A 409 -20.13 11.57 -8.60
C ASP A 409 -21.43 12.36 -8.36
N ASP A 410 -22.61 11.73 -8.19
CA ASP A 410 -23.86 12.49 -7.97
C ASP A 410 -23.94 13.28 -6.66
N ALA A 411 -23.08 12.97 -5.68
CA ALA A 411 -23.07 13.57 -4.34
C ALA A 411 -21.71 14.21 -3.96
N PHE A 412 -20.72 14.19 -4.85
CA PHE A 412 -19.38 14.75 -4.61
C PHE A 412 -18.96 15.68 -5.74
N TYR A 413 -18.63 16.91 -5.37
CA TYR A 413 -18.27 18.01 -6.27
C TYR A 413 -16.94 18.64 -5.87
N LYS A 414 -16.11 18.94 -6.85
CA LYS A 414 -14.95 19.84 -6.71
C LYS A 414 -15.37 21.24 -7.14
N ILE A 415 -15.20 22.22 -6.24
CA ILE A 415 -15.57 23.62 -6.47
C ILE A 415 -14.30 24.45 -6.53
N SER A 416 -13.94 24.93 -7.71
CA SER A 416 -12.77 25.77 -7.93
C SER A 416 -13.18 27.25 -7.92
N VAL A 417 -12.73 28.02 -6.92
CA VAL A 417 -13.07 29.44 -6.75
C VAL A 417 -12.16 30.32 -7.61
N VAL A 418 -12.73 31.33 -8.25
CA VAL A 418 -12.01 32.30 -9.09
C VAL A 418 -12.49 33.73 -8.78
N PRO A 419 -11.58 34.72 -8.66
CA PRO A 419 -10.11 34.63 -8.77
C PRO A 419 -9.44 33.99 -7.53
N ALA A 420 -8.10 33.99 -7.50
CA ALA A 420 -7.32 33.57 -6.33
C ALA A 420 -7.79 34.32 -5.06
N LEU A 421 -7.83 33.59 -3.95
CA LEU A 421 -8.27 34.08 -2.66
C LEU A 421 -7.11 34.69 -1.87
N LYS A 422 -7.46 35.52 -0.87
CA LYS A 422 -6.47 36.10 0.04
C LYS A 422 -5.94 35.01 0.97
N GLN A 423 -4.66 35.08 1.31
CA GLN A 423 -4.03 34.15 2.23
C GLN A 423 -4.63 34.27 3.64
N SER A 424 -4.65 33.17 4.40
CA SER A 424 -5.06 33.15 5.82
C SER A 424 -6.39 33.85 6.10
N THR A 425 -7.34 33.75 5.18
CA THR A 425 -8.62 34.47 5.22
C THR A 425 -9.77 33.47 5.33
N GLU A 426 -10.76 33.78 6.16
CA GLU A 426 -12.00 33.00 6.29
C GLU A 426 -13.00 33.38 5.19
N TYR A 427 -13.57 32.36 4.57
CA TYR A 427 -14.64 32.44 3.58
C TYR A 427 -15.79 31.53 3.98
N LYS A 428 -16.96 31.76 3.40
CA LYS A 428 -18.18 31.00 3.63
C LYS A 428 -18.66 30.39 2.32
N LEU A 429 -18.99 29.11 2.38
CA LEU A 429 -19.77 28.41 1.38
C LEU A 429 -21.20 28.30 1.91
N ASN A 430 -22.15 28.86 1.17
CA ASN A 430 -23.57 28.74 1.48
C ASN A 430 -24.25 27.87 0.42
N LEU A 431 -25.07 26.91 0.85
CA LEU A 431 -25.94 26.12 -0.02
C LEU A 431 -27.39 26.33 0.40
N ASP A 432 -28.14 27.06 -0.43
CA ASP A 432 -29.54 27.37 -0.17
C ASP A 432 -30.46 26.24 -0.64
N LEU A 433 -30.82 25.36 0.28
CA LEU A 433 -31.74 24.24 0.04
C LEU A 433 -33.19 24.59 0.40
N ARG A 434 -33.52 25.87 0.64
CA ARG A 434 -34.91 26.27 0.86
C ARG A 434 -35.75 26.00 -0.38
N ASN A 435 -36.95 25.46 -0.16
CA ASN A 435 -37.86 25.03 -1.23
C ASN A 435 -37.20 24.11 -2.26
N TYR A 436 -36.22 23.31 -1.84
CA TYR A 436 -35.68 22.25 -2.68
C TYR A 436 -36.44 20.96 -2.42
N THR A 437 -36.74 20.21 -3.48
CA THR A 437 -37.28 18.86 -3.39
C THR A 437 -36.26 17.94 -4.05
N ASP A 438 -35.81 16.93 -3.31
CA ASP A 438 -34.87 15.95 -3.85
C ASP A 438 -35.55 15.04 -4.89
N TYR A 439 -34.74 14.26 -5.60
CA TYR A 439 -35.22 13.36 -6.65
C TYR A 439 -36.20 12.28 -6.15
N CYS A 440 -36.19 11.97 -4.85
CA CYS A 440 -37.10 11.02 -4.21
C CYS A 440 -38.36 11.68 -3.65
N GLY A 441 -38.51 13.01 -3.82
CA GLY A 441 -39.67 13.79 -3.38
C GLY A 441 -39.56 14.37 -1.97
N ASN A 442 -38.40 14.29 -1.30
CA ASN A 442 -38.22 14.86 0.04
C ASN A 442 -37.96 16.36 -0.05
N ARG A 443 -38.76 17.15 0.67
CA ARG A 443 -38.56 18.60 0.75
C ARG A 443 -37.50 18.94 1.79
N VAL A 444 -36.62 19.87 1.43
CA VAL A 444 -35.65 20.49 2.32
C VAL A 444 -36.00 21.96 2.47
N ASP A 445 -35.87 22.46 3.70
CA ASP A 445 -36.07 23.86 4.01
C ASP A 445 -34.96 24.35 4.95
N SER A 446 -33.75 24.47 4.41
CA SER A 446 -32.56 24.82 5.19
C SER A 446 -31.55 25.58 4.36
N LEU A 447 -30.90 26.57 4.98
CA LEU A 447 -29.70 27.20 4.46
C LEU A 447 -28.50 26.56 5.17
N PHE A 448 -27.66 25.85 4.41
CA PHE A 448 -26.41 25.34 4.95
C PHE A 448 -25.30 26.37 4.78
N GLN A 449 -24.47 26.52 5.81
CA GLN A 449 -23.28 27.36 5.79
C GLN A 449 -22.07 26.57 6.30
N SER A 450 -20.99 26.50 5.52
CA SER A 450 -19.69 26.01 5.95
C SER A 450 -18.66 27.12 5.83
N LYS A 451 -17.76 27.21 6.81
CA LYS A 451 -16.62 28.12 6.80
C LYS A 451 -15.38 27.36 6.37
N PHE A 452 -14.54 28.01 5.57
CA PHE A 452 -13.22 27.48 5.24
C PHE A 452 -12.19 28.61 5.30
N THR A 453 -10.96 28.24 5.63
CA THR A 453 -9.84 29.16 5.69
C THR A 453 -8.83 28.83 4.60
N THR A 454 -8.29 29.86 3.98
CA THR A 454 -7.21 29.69 3.01
C THR A 454 -5.87 29.50 3.70
N SER A 455 -4.98 28.76 3.03
CA SER A 455 -3.58 28.58 3.42
C SER A 455 -2.79 29.88 3.32
N ASN A 456 -1.59 29.84 3.89
CA ASN A 456 -0.55 30.84 3.73
C ASN A 456 0.63 30.25 2.95
N GLU A 457 1.37 31.05 2.21
CA GLU A 457 2.62 30.63 1.59
C GLU A 457 3.62 30.07 2.62
N LEU A 458 3.60 30.64 3.82
CA LEU A 458 4.40 30.24 4.97
C LEU A 458 3.98 28.90 5.61
N ASP A 459 2.87 28.30 5.17
CA ASP A 459 2.43 26.96 5.62
C ASP A 459 3.22 25.84 4.91
N PHE A 460 3.91 26.14 3.82
CA PHE A 460 4.54 25.14 2.95
C PHE A 460 6.07 25.11 3.05
N SER A 461 6.64 24.04 2.50
CA SER A 461 8.07 23.81 2.30
C SER A 461 8.35 23.58 0.80
N GLY A 462 9.52 23.05 0.47
CA GLY A 462 9.88 22.62 -0.87
C GLY A 462 11.05 21.64 -0.89
N ALA A 463 11.25 20.99 -2.04
CA ALA A 463 12.37 20.08 -2.27
C ALA A 463 12.89 20.25 -3.70
N ALA A 464 14.18 20.49 -3.86
CA ALA A 464 14.80 20.72 -5.17
C ALA A 464 16.11 19.96 -5.33
N GLY A 465 16.44 19.63 -6.57
CA GLY A 465 17.62 18.83 -6.87
C GLY A 465 17.82 18.55 -8.35
N ASP A 466 18.83 17.75 -8.63
CA ASP A 466 19.30 17.42 -9.96
C ASP A 466 19.23 15.90 -10.21
N VAL A 467 19.09 15.54 -11.48
CA VAL A 467 19.06 14.17 -11.96
C VAL A 467 20.21 13.98 -12.95
N SER A 468 21.06 13.00 -12.71
CA SER A 468 22.13 12.63 -13.63
C SER A 468 21.76 11.37 -14.40
N VAL A 469 21.77 11.47 -15.74
CA VAL A 469 21.48 10.37 -16.67
C VAL A 469 22.58 10.34 -17.74
N LEU A 470 23.23 9.19 -17.94
CA LEU A 470 24.42 9.07 -18.80
C LEU A 470 24.13 8.95 -20.31
N SER A 471 22.91 8.58 -20.71
CA SER A 471 22.50 8.44 -22.12
C SER A 471 21.02 8.80 -22.26
N ASP A 472 20.67 9.77 -23.11
CA ASP A 472 19.38 10.45 -23.06
C ASP A 472 18.49 10.22 -24.30
N THR A 473 17.29 9.71 -24.04
CA THR A 473 16.02 9.97 -24.77
C THR A 473 14.80 9.83 -23.84
N SER A 474 14.93 9.16 -22.69
CA SER A 474 13.86 8.93 -21.72
C SER A 474 13.70 10.11 -20.75
N ASP A 475 12.45 10.49 -20.50
CA ASP A 475 12.13 11.49 -19.50
C ASP A 475 12.17 10.87 -18.10
N VAL A 476 12.85 11.51 -17.16
CA VAL A 476 12.81 11.09 -15.75
C VAL A 476 11.66 11.80 -15.05
N ILE A 477 10.90 11.04 -14.29
CA ILE A 477 9.90 11.57 -13.37
C ILE A 477 10.40 11.36 -11.96
N VAL A 478 10.55 12.45 -11.23
CA VAL A 478 10.88 12.45 -9.81
C VAL A 478 9.59 12.46 -9.02
N VAL A 479 9.55 11.67 -7.96
CA VAL A 479 8.43 11.53 -7.03
C VAL A 479 8.92 11.84 -5.63
N LEU A 480 8.28 12.83 -5.01
CA LEU A 480 8.42 13.17 -3.59
C LEU A 480 7.20 12.62 -2.87
N GLN A 481 7.37 11.55 -2.09
CA GLN A 481 6.29 10.83 -1.43
C GLN A 481 6.39 10.94 0.08
N ASN A 482 5.30 11.28 0.75
CA ASN A 482 5.30 11.34 2.21
C ASN A 482 5.52 9.93 2.78
N ALA A 483 6.41 9.82 3.77
CA ALA A 483 6.84 8.55 4.34
C ALA A 483 5.73 7.85 5.14
N SER A 484 4.74 8.60 5.64
CA SER A 484 3.62 8.08 6.42
C SER A 484 2.33 8.00 5.61
N ASP A 485 2.01 9.04 4.83
CA ASP A 485 0.85 9.08 3.94
C ASP A 485 1.25 8.92 2.47
N ARG A 486 1.28 7.68 1.98
CA ARG A 486 1.64 7.37 0.59
C ARG A 486 0.75 8.05 -0.46
N LYS A 487 -0.47 8.50 -0.09
CA LYS A 487 -1.37 9.23 -1.01
C LYS A 487 -0.91 10.68 -1.21
N LEU A 488 -0.23 11.26 -0.21
CA LEU A 488 0.40 12.56 -0.32
C LEU A 488 1.74 12.44 -1.06
N LYS A 489 1.66 12.61 -2.38
CA LYS A 489 2.82 12.57 -3.27
C LYS A 489 2.80 13.73 -4.25
N TYR A 490 3.98 14.18 -4.62
CA TYR A 490 4.23 15.17 -5.67
C TYR A 490 5.08 14.51 -6.74
N SER A 491 4.82 14.80 -8.00
CA SER A 491 5.65 14.31 -9.10
C SER A 491 5.99 15.42 -10.07
N GLN A 492 7.20 15.38 -10.61
CA GLN A 492 7.68 16.34 -11.59
C GLN A 492 8.54 15.64 -12.64
N LYS A 493 8.22 15.93 -13.90
CA LYS A 493 9.03 15.55 -15.05
C LYS A 493 10.22 16.50 -15.17
N THR A 494 11.44 15.96 -15.25
CA THR A 494 12.66 16.78 -15.19
C THR A 494 12.94 17.56 -16.48
N GLY A 495 12.38 17.11 -17.60
CA GLY A 495 12.61 17.68 -18.93
C GLY A 495 14.09 17.75 -19.30
N THR A 496 14.45 18.70 -20.17
CA THR A 496 15.81 18.88 -20.70
C THR A 496 16.81 19.42 -19.69
N LYS A 497 16.35 20.12 -18.65
CA LYS A 497 17.20 20.69 -17.60
C LYS A 497 17.68 19.64 -16.58
N LYS A 498 17.11 18.44 -16.62
CA LYS A 498 17.44 17.32 -15.73
C LYS A 498 17.44 17.72 -14.25
N ASN A 499 16.49 18.57 -13.85
CA ASN A 499 16.33 19.02 -12.47
C ASN A 499 14.85 18.98 -12.06
N PHE A 500 14.60 19.12 -10.75
CA PHE A 500 13.26 19.22 -10.18
C PHE A 500 13.22 20.26 -9.05
N ASP A 501 12.04 20.85 -8.85
CA ASP A 501 11.76 21.89 -7.87
C ASP A 501 10.30 21.79 -7.41
N PHE A 502 10.08 20.98 -6.38
CA PHE A 502 8.79 20.85 -5.71
C PHE A 502 8.56 22.05 -4.82
N LYS A 503 7.68 22.95 -5.28
CA LYS A 503 7.17 24.08 -4.49
C LYS A 503 5.87 23.71 -3.78
N LYS A 504 5.57 24.44 -2.71
CA LYS A 504 4.32 24.28 -1.94
C LYS A 504 4.11 22.86 -1.42
N VAL A 505 5.18 22.25 -0.90
CA VAL A 505 5.11 20.92 -0.31
C VAL A 505 4.58 21.03 1.11
N ILE A 506 3.62 20.19 1.49
CA ILE A 506 3.11 20.13 2.86
C ILE A 506 4.26 19.64 3.78
N PRO A 507 4.50 20.26 4.95
CA PRO A 507 5.55 19.82 5.87
C PRO A 507 5.36 18.36 6.31
N GLY A 508 6.47 17.63 6.43
CA GLY A 508 6.46 16.21 6.81
C GLY A 508 7.76 15.50 6.49
N LYS A 509 7.77 14.18 6.71
CA LYS A 509 8.88 13.31 6.30
C LYS A 509 8.60 12.74 4.92
N TYR A 510 9.57 12.80 4.02
CA TYR A 510 9.42 12.39 2.63
C TYR A 510 10.56 11.50 2.18
N ILE A 511 10.24 10.55 1.32
CA ILE A 511 11.20 9.81 0.51
C ILE A 511 11.21 10.40 -0.91
N VAL A 512 12.37 10.43 -1.54
CA VAL A 512 12.51 10.82 -2.94
C VAL A 512 12.95 9.62 -3.74
N TRP A 513 12.28 9.41 -4.86
CA TRP A 513 12.69 8.45 -5.86
C TRP A 513 12.36 8.99 -7.24
N GLY A 514 12.91 8.40 -8.28
CA GLY A 514 12.52 8.71 -9.65
C GLY A 514 12.60 7.50 -10.54
N PHE A 515 11.97 7.58 -11.70
CA PHE A 515 11.98 6.51 -12.70
C PHE A 515 12.11 7.07 -14.11
N LYS A 516 12.66 6.25 -15.02
CA LYS A 516 12.72 6.54 -16.46
C LYS A 516 11.38 6.15 -17.07
N ASP A 517 10.60 7.14 -17.48
CA ASP A 517 9.31 6.97 -18.16
C ASP A 517 9.58 6.70 -19.66
N GLU A 518 9.83 5.44 -19.99
CA GLU A 518 10.26 5.03 -21.33
C GLU A 518 9.09 5.10 -22.34
N ASN A 519 7.89 4.82 -21.87
CA ASN A 519 6.68 4.81 -22.70
C ASN A 519 5.92 6.16 -22.69
N ARG A 520 6.39 7.14 -21.89
CA ARG A 520 5.85 8.50 -21.78
C ARG A 520 4.41 8.57 -21.25
N ASN A 521 4.00 7.61 -20.42
CA ASN A 521 2.66 7.56 -19.83
C ASN A 521 2.56 8.33 -18.50
N ASN A 522 3.67 8.88 -18.00
CA ASN A 522 3.84 9.57 -16.72
C ASN A 522 3.54 8.72 -15.47
N LYS A 523 3.66 7.40 -15.58
CA LYS A 523 3.45 6.43 -14.50
C LYS A 523 4.62 5.45 -14.50
N TYR A 524 4.94 4.92 -13.34
CA TYR A 524 5.94 3.87 -13.23
C TYR A 524 5.35 2.55 -13.71
N ASP A 525 5.92 1.97 -14.76
CA ASP A 525 5.55 0.63 -15.24
C ASP A 525 6.28 -0.45 -14.42
N GLN A 526 5.52 -1.27 -13.68
CA GLN A 526 6.06 -2.27 -12.75
C GLN A 526 6.50 -3.59 -13.43
N GLY A 527 6.36 -3.70 -14.75
CA GLY A 527 6.62 -4.93 -15.50
C GLY A 527 5.51 -5.98 -15.37
N GLN A 528 5.70 -7.12 -16.05
CA GLN A 528 4.77 -8.26 -16.04
C GLN A 528 5.57 -9.57 -16.01
N ILE A 529 5.06 -10.58 -15.29
CA ILE A 529 5.66 -11.92 -15.26
C ILE A 529 5.33 -12.69 -16.55
N ILE A 530 4.05 -12.71 -16.97
CA ILE A 530 3.57 -13.42 -18.17
C ILE A 530 2.57 -12.55 -18.95
N PRO A 531 2.82 -12.26 -20.24
CA PRO A 531 4.12 -12.41 -20.90
C PRO A 531 5.18 -11.55 -20.20
N PHE A 532 6.42 -12.03 -20.16
CA PHE A 532 7.48 -11.31 -19.45
C PHE A 532 7.71 -9.92 -20.06
N LYS A 533 7.61 -8.88 -19.23
CA LYS A 533 7.91 -7.49 -19.58
C LYS A 533 8.71 -6.86 -18.46
N LEU A 534 9.85 -6.25 -18.81
CA LEU A 534 10.68 -5.51 -17.87
C LEU A 534 9.88 -4.38 -17.20
N SER A 535 10.23 -4.09 -15.95
CA SER A 535 9.81 -2.86 -15.29
C SER A 535 10.62 -1.67 -15.80
N GLU A 536 10.16 -0.45 -15.53
CA GLU A 536 10.98 0.72 -15.74
C GLU A 536 12.12 0.80 -14.70
N GLU A 537 13.23 1.41 -15.10
CA GLU A 537 14.32 1.67 -14.17
C GLU A 537 13.91 2.77 -13.18
N PHE A 538 14.16 2.54 -11.90
CA PHE A 538 13.96 3.53 -10.85
C PHE A 538 15.18 3.66 -9.93
N LYS A 539 15.27 4.80 -9.23
CA LYS A 539 16.32 5.09 -8.25
C LYS A 539 15.75 5.80 -7.03
N TYR A 540 16.28 5.47 -5.87
CA TYR A 540 15.97 6.12 -4.60
C TYR A 540 17.05 7.10 -4.19
N TYR A 541 16.63 8.22 -3.62
CA TYR A 541 17.51 9.02 -2.78
C TYR A 541 17.68 8.26 -1.44
N PRO A 542 18.93 8.06 -0.96
CA PRO A 542 19.20 7.14 0.14
C PRO A 542 18.68 7.61 1.51
N ASP A 543 18.36 8.89 1.67
CA ASP A 543 17.93 9.47 2.95
C ASP A 543 16.47 9.96 2.92
N THR A 544 15.88 10.09 4.10
CA THR A 544 14.54 10.67 4.27
C THR A 544 14.65 12.18 4.48
N LEU A 545 13.90 12.94 3.69
CA LEU A 545 13.82 14.39 3.83
C LEU A 545 12.86 14.78 4.95
N ASN A 546 13.32 15.60 5.89
CA ASN A 546 12.46 16.22 6.91
C ASN A 546 12.12 17.66 6.52
N LEU A 547 11.01 17.84 5.80
CA LEU A 547 10.58 19.13 5.26
C LEU A 547 9.79 19.90 6.31
N ARG A 548 10.35 21.01 6.78
CA ARG A 548 9.69 21.93 7.71
C ARG A 548 9.08 23.10 6.95
N ALA A 549 7.97 23.63 7.44
CA ALA A 549 7.37 24.83 6.88
C ALA A 549 8.41 25.96 6.79
N ARG A 550 8.46 26.67 5.65
CA ARG A 550 9.39 27.77 5.33
C ARG A 550 10.85 27.36 5.12
N TRP A 551 11.18 26.07 5.22
CA TRP A 551 12.55 25.56 5.06
C TRP A 551 12.60 24.57 3.90
N PRO A 552 12.71 25.05 2.65
CA PRO A 552 12.90 24.16 1.51
C PRO A 552 14.27 23.49 1.58
N VAL A 553 14.35 22.24 1.13
CA VAL A 553 15.59 21.46 1.07
C VAL A 553 16.07 21.36 -0.37
N GLY A 554 17.34 21.71 -0.61
CA GLY A 554 17.98 21.63 -1.92
C GLY A 554 19.11 20.60 -1.96
N GLY A 555 19.76 20.45 -3.13
CA GLY A 555 20.97 19.63 -3.29
C GLY A 555 20.72 18.13 -3.32
N ILE A 556 19.47 17.72 -3.56
CA ILE A 556 19.13 16.30 -3.76
C ILE A 556 19.70 15.87 -5.11
N SER A 557 20.38 14.73 -5.16
CA SER A 557 20.93 14.18 -6.41
C SER A 557 20.44 12.76 -6.61
N LEU A 558 19.81 12.50 -7.76
CA LEU A 558 19.43 11.17 -8.21
C LEU A 558 20.33 10.77 -9.39
N GLN A 559 21.00 9.64 -9.28
CA GLN A 559 21.93 9.15 -10.30
C GLN A 559 21.42 7.84 -10.90
N PHE A 560 21.15 7.85 -12.20
CA PHE A 560 20.83 6.67 -12.97
C PHE A 560 22.11 6.16 -13.63
N GLU A 561 22.71 5.14 -13.03
CA GLU A 561 23.90 4.47 -13.54
C GLU A 561 23.56 3.56 -14.74
N LYS A 562 24.59 3.07 -15.43
CA LYS A 562 24.48 2.25 -16.64
C LYS A 562 24.22 0.78 -16.32
#